data_AF-A0A059X1L4-F1
#
_entry.id   AF-A0A059X1L4-F1
#
_cell.length_a   1.000
_cell.length_b   1.000
_cell.length_c   1.000
_cell.angle_alpha   90.00
_cell.angle_beta   90.00
_cell.angle_gamma   90.00
#
_symmetry.space_group_name_H-M   'P 1'
#
loop_
_entity.id
_entity.type
_entity.pdbx_description
1 polymer ?
#
loop_
_entity_poly.entity_id
_entity_poly.type
_entity_poly.pdbx_seq_one_letter_code
_entity_poly.pdbx_strand_id
1 'polypeptide(L)'
;MEEQLLHFIWHRHLFNRSDLVTTTNEPIEILHTGVPNHDQGPDFLQSRIRIGDQLWAGHVEIHIRSSAWFVHQHDRDTHYNNVILHVVWEEDQPAITSDGFRVPCIELSNRVDTDMLDRYRHLMNNKEWVPCASSLLQVDPIIRTSWLERMKAERLEHKTEYVLKLLERCKYNWEQTFFVMLAR
;
A
#
# COMPACT_ATOMS: atom_id res chain seq x y z
N MET A 1 -6.93 -3.41 14.25
CA MET A 1 -6.48 -3.09 12.89
C MET A 1 -4.97 -2.93 12.95
N GLU A 2 -4.24 -3.34 11.91
CA GLU A 2 -2.80 -3.10 11.81
C GLU A 2 -2.55 -1.82 11.01
N GLU A 3 -1.55 -1.04 11.41
CA GLU A 3 -1.24 0.26 10.80
C GLU A 3 -0.83 0.11 9.33
N GLN A 4 -0.07 -0.94 9.00
CA GLN A 4 0.31 -1.26 7.61
C GLN A 4 -0.91 -1.44 6.69
N LEU A 5 -2.01 -2.01 7.18
CA LEU A 5 -3.24 -2.11 6.42
C LEU A 5 -3.86 -0.72 6.19
N LEU A 6 -3.82 0.16 7.19
CA LEU A 6 -4.32 1.52 7.06
C LEU A 6 -3.51 2.33 6.04
N HIS A 7 -2.18 2.18 6.02
CA HIS A 7 -1.32 2.74 4.96
C HIS A 7 -1.73 2.25 3.58
N PHE A 8 -1.98 0.94 3.45
CA PHE A 8 -2.41 0.36 2.19
C PHE A 8 -3.78 0.90 1.74
N ILE A 9 -4.74 0.99 2.67
CA ILE A 9 -6.07 1.57 2.44
C ILE A 9 -5.96 3.00 1.95
N TRP A 10 -5.14 3.83 2.62
CA TRP A 10 -4.90 5.21 2.23
C TRP A 10 -4.27 5.29 0.84
N HIS A 11 -3.14 4.62 0.63
CA HIS A 11 -2.36 4.69 -0.60
C HIS A 11 -3.12 4.19 -1.83
N ARG A 12 -3.93 3.15 -1.66
CA ARG A 12 -4.74 2.54 -2.73
C ARG A 12 -6.16 3.08 -2.83
N HIS A 13 -6.51 4.08 -2.02
CA HIS A 13 -7.84 4.69 -1.99
C HIS A 13 -8.97 3.67 -1.73
N LEU A 14 -8.75 2.69 -0.85
CA LEU A 14 -9.71 1.62 -0.55
C LEU A 14 -10.73 2.02 0.53
N PHE A 15 -11.30 3.21 0.39
CA PHE A 15 -12.30 3.77 1.30
C PHE A 15 -13.27 4.68 0.53
N ASN A 16 -14.45 4.93 1.09
CA ASN A 16 -15.42 5.83 0.50
C ASN A 16 -14.96 7.29 0.61
N ARG A 17 -14.62 7.88 -0.55
CA ARG A 17 -14.15 9.26 -0.69
C ARG A 17 -15.28 10.27 -0.92
N SER A 18 -16.52 9.81 -1.08
CA SER A 18 -17.68 10.70 -1.27
C SER A 18 -17.90 11.50 -0.01
N ASP A 19 -18.14 12.81 -0.16
CA ASP A 19 -18.40 13.73 0.94
C ASP A 19 -17.37 13.59 2.08
N LEU A 20 -16.08 13.49 1.71
CA LEU A 20 -15.00 13.37 2.68
C LEU A 20 -14.86 14.70 3.42
N VAL A 21 -14.86 14.64 4.76
CA VAL A 21 -14.70 15.80 5.63
C VAL A 21 -13.71 15.47 6.74
N THR A 22 -13.07 16.50 7.28
CA THR A 22 -12.29 16.38 8.52
C THR A 22 -13.20 16.06 9.69
N THR A 23 -12.61 15.67 10.82
CA THR A 23 -13.33 15.53 12.10
C THR A 23 -13.82 16.88 12.66
N THR A 24 -13.33 17.99 12.12
CA THR A 24 -13.85 19.36 12.34
C THR A 24 -14.91 19.79 11.31
N ASN A 25 -15.34 18.87 10.44
CA ASN A 25 -16.38 19.06 9.42
C ASN A 25 -16.00 20.01 8.27
N GLU A 26 -14.71 20.09 7.93
CA GLU A 26 -14.22 20.80 6.75
C GLU A 26 -14.12 19.86 5.55
N PRO A 27 -14.57 20.26 4.35
CA PRO A 27 -14.54 19.40 3.17
C PRO A 27 -13.11 19.08 2.74
N ILE A 28 -12.88 17.83 2.34
CA ILE A 28 -11.57 17.35 1.88
C ILE A 28 -11.65 16.80 0.46
N GLU A 29 -10.73 17.25 -0.38
CA GLU A 29 -10.45 16.66 -1.68
C GLU A 29 -8.97 16.22 -1.73
N ILE A 30 -8.75 14.91 -1.89
CA ILE A 30 -7.40 14.33 -2.02
C ILE A 30 -6.98 14.36 -3.49
N LEU A 31 -6.05 15.25 -3.84
CA LEU A 31 -5.47 15.35 -5.18
C LEU A 31 -4.27 14.41 -5.36
N HIS A 32 -3.49 14.22 -4.29
CA HIS A 32 -2.35 13.30 -4.24
C HIS A 32 -2.15 12.80 -2.81
N THR A 33 -2.20 11.49 -2.58
CA THR A 33 -2.02 10.86 -1.25
C THR A 33 -0.62 11.03 -0.69
N GLY A 34 0.37 11.25 -1.56
CA GLY A 34 1.79 11.32 -1.22
C GLY A 34 2.55 10.08 -1.69
N VAL A 35 3.87 10.13 -1.54
CA VAL A 35 4.79 9.02 -1.81
C VAL A 35 5.11 8.34 -0.48
N PRO A 36 4.98 7.01 -0.37
CA PRO A 36 5.34 6.28 0.84
C PRO A 36 6.78 6.58 1.28
N ASN A 37 6.96 6.98 2.52
CA ASN A 37 8.26 7.16 3.15
C ASN A 37 8.73 5.81 3.72
N HIS A 38 9.99 5.46 3.47
CA HIS A 38 10.61 4.25 4.03
C HIS A 38 11.72 4.61 5.03
N ASP A 39 11.99 5.90 5.20
CA ASP A 39 12.96 6.45 6.12
C ASP A 39 12.25 7.07 7.33
N GLN A 40 13.01 7.70 8.23
CA GLN A 40 12.45 8.42 9.37
C GLN A 40 11.57 9.60 8.92
N GLY A 41 10.53 9.89 9.70
CA GLY A 41 9.63 11.03 9.50
C GLY A 41 8.23 10.56 9.10
N PRO A 42 7.42 11.47 8.54
CA PRO A 42 6.02 11.16 8.25
C PRO A 42 5.83 10.03 7.25
N ASP A 43 4.72 9.31 7.35
CA ASP A 43 4.45 8.10 6.55
C ASP A 43 4.37 8.35 5.03
N PHE A 44 3.82 9.50 4.63
CA PHE A 44 3.68 9.86 3.22
C PHE A 44 4.21 11.28 2.98
N LEU A 45 5.10 11.40 1.99
CA LEU A 45 5.72 12.67 1.62
C LEU A 45 5.00 13.32 0.42
N GLN A 46 5.01 14.65 0.35
CA GLN A 46 4.56 15.41 -0.83
C GLN A 46 3.10 15.14 -1.23
N SER A 47 2.23 14.99 -0.24
CA SER A 47 0.78 14.92 -0.42
C SER A 47 0.24 16.29 -0.84
N ARG A 48 -0.83 16.28 -1.64
CA ARG A 48 -1.55 17.49 -2.06
C ARG A 48 -3.04 17.29 -1.79
N ILE A 49 -3.57 18.08 -0.87
CA ILE A 49 -4.90 17.88 -0.32
C ILE A 49 -5.57 19.26 -0.21
N ARG A 50 -6.78 19.39 -0.74
CA ARG A 50 -7.60 20.57 -0.52
C ARG A 50 -8.44 20.33 0.74
N ILE A 51 -8.37 21.26 1.68
CA ILE A 51 -9.13 21.24 2.94
C ILE A 51 -9.83 22.60 3.04
N GLY A 52 -11.17 22.59 3.04
CA GLY A 52 -11.95 23.81 2.82
C GLY A 52 -11.64 24.41 1.44
N ASP A 53 -11.34 25.71 1.42
CA ASP A 53 -10.98 26.43 0.18
C ASP A 53 -9.47 26.39 -0.13
N GLN A 54 -8.65 25.90 0.81
CA GLN A 54 -7.20 25.97 0.73
C GLN A 54 -6.59 24.68 0.16
N LEU A 55 -5.67 24.83 -0.80
CA LEU A 55 -4.81 23.74 -1.24
C LEU A 55 -3.56 23.67 -0.37
N TRP A 56 -3.34 22.51 0.25
CA TRP A 56 -2.18 22.20 1.07
C TRP A 56 -1.20 21.29 0.33
N ALA A 57 0.09 21.51 0.55
CA ALA A 57 1.17 20.64 0.10
C ALA A 57 2.08 20.33 1.30
N GLY A 58 2.28 19.06 1.60
CA GLY A 58 3.00 18.64 2.80
C GLY A 58 3.01 17.13 2.97
N HIS A 59 2.94 16.66 4.21
CA HIS A 59 3.02 15.25 4.55
C HIS A 59 1.70 14.72 5.12
N VAL A 60 1.50 13.41 5.05
CA VAL A 60 0.42 12.72 5.74
C VAL A 60 1.03 11.75 6.73
N GLU A 61 0.47 11.75 7.94
CA GLU A 61 0.77 10.79 8.99
C GLU A 61 -0.43 9.88 9.22
N ILE A 62 -0.17 8.62 9.56
CA ILE A 62 -1.19 7.58 9.72
C ILE A 62 -1.03 6.88 11.06
N HIS A 63 -2.14 6.77 11.79
CA HIS A 63 -2.16 5.99 13.03
C HIS A 63 -3.48 5.25 13.20
N ILE A 64 -3.52 4.16 13.97
CA ILE A 64 -4.81 3.56 14.34
C ILE A 64 -5.63 4.52 15.20
N ARG A 65 -5.00 5.14 16.19
CA ARG A 65 -5.62 6.15 17.06
C ARG A 65 -4.82 7.43 17.02
N SER A 66 -5.51 8.57 17.01
CA SER A 66 -4.84 9.88 16.99
C SER A 66 -3.94 10.12 18.20
N SER A 67 -4.23 9.55 19.37
CA SER A 67 -3.40 9.64 20.58
C SER A 67 -2.00 9.07 20.40
N ALA A 68 -1.79 8.17 19.44
CA ALA A 68 -0.46 7.65 19.09
C ALA A 68 0.52 8.77 18.70
N TRP A 69 0.02 9.89 18.17
CA TRP A 69 0.81 11.09 17.88
C TRP A 69 1.71 11.52 19.06
N PHE A 70 1.18 11.47 20.27
CA PHE A 70 1.90 11.87 21.48
C PHE A 70 2.73 10.73 22.07
N VAL A 71 2.31 9.48 21.87
CA VAL A 71 3.08 8.29 22.26
C VAL A 71 4.40 8.24 21.49
N HIS A 72 4.35 8.59 20.20
CA HIS A 72 5.51 8.68 19.32
C HIS A 72 6.25 10.02 19.39
N GLN A 73 5.80 10.95 20.26
CA GLN A 73 6.42 12.25 20.51
C GLN A 73 6.48 13.16 19.27
N HIS A 74 5.56 12.99 18.32
CA HIS A 74 5.45 13.85 17.13
C HIS A 74 5.08 15.29 17.51
N ASP A 75 4.43 15.49 18.66
CA ASP A 75 4.18 16.81 19.26
C ASP A 75 5.47 17.57 19.62
N ARG A 76 6.63 16.90 19.64
CA ARG A 76 7.93 17.49 20.00
C ARG A 76 8.95 17.44 18.88
N ASP A 77 8.60 16.83 17.75
CA ASP A 77 9.50 16.63 16.63
C ASP A 77 9.14 17.56 15.47
N THR A 78 10.07 18.45 15.14
CA THR A 78 9.90 19.45 14.07
C THR A 78 9.72 18.83 12.68
N HIS A 79 10.12 17.57 12.47
CA HIS A 79 9.89 16.89 11.18
C HIS A 79 8.39 16.71 10.87
N TYR A 80 7.54 16.76 11.89
CA TYR A 80 6.09 16.58 11.77
C TYR A 80 5.33 17.90 11.61
N ASN A 81 6.00 19.06 11.69
CA ASN A 81 5.35 20.37 11.51
C ASN A 81 4.82 20.57 10.08
N ASN A 82 5.33 19.82 9.10
CA ASN A 82 4.86 19.85 7.71
C ASN A 82 3.76 18.80 7.44
N VAL A 83 3.26 18.11 8.47
CA VAL A 83 2.10 17.21 8.32
C VAL A 83 0.84 18.06 8.14
N ILE A 84 0.18 17.87 7.00
CA ILE A 84 -1.02 18.62 6.61
C ILE A 84 -2.31 17.85 6.83
N LEU A 85 -2.21 16.54 7.08
CA LEU A 85 -3.34 15.68 7.36
C LEU A 85 -2.90 14.49 8.21
N HIS A 86 -3.65 14.22 9.27
CA HIS A 86 -3.56 13.00 10.06
C HIS A 86 -4.68 12.05 9.64
N VAL A 87 -4.34 10.88 9.12
CA VAL A 87 -5.31 9.86 8.71
C VAL A 87 -5.37 8.81 9.81
N VAL A 88 -6.52 8.64 10.44
CA VAL A 88 -6.67 7.68 11.52
C VAL A 88 -7.79 6.69 11.29
N TRP A 89 -7.70 5.54 11.97
CA TRP A 89 -8.85 4.67 12.09
C TRP A 89 -9.91 5.28 13.00
N GLU A 90 -9.50 5.86 14.14
CA GLU A 90 -10.36 6.51 15.14
C GLU A 90 -9.68 7.79 15.66
N GLU A 91 -10.37 8.94 15.67
CA GLU A 91 -9.86 10.15 16.34
C GLU A 91 -10.33 10.20 17.80
N ASP A 92 -9.46 9.82 18.72
CA ASP A 92 -9.69 9.87 20.17
C ASP A 92 -9.23 11.20 20.83
N GLN A 93 -8.33 11.95 20.18
CA GLN A 93 -7.91 13.28 20.63
C GLN A 93 -7.22 14.07 19.50
N PRO A 94 -7.27 15.42 19.51
CA PRO A 94 -6.60 16.22 18.48
C PRO A 94 -5.07 16.05 18.48
N ALA A 95 -4.48 15.84 17.31
CA ALA A 95 -3.04 15.90 17.10
C ALA A 95 -2.56 17.36 17.00
N ILE A 96 -1.51 17.69 17.75
CA ILE A 96 -0.93 19.04 17.81
C ILE A 96 0.57 18.92 17.56
N THR A 97 1.08 19.67 16.59
CA THR A 97 2.51 19.75 16.26
C THR A 97 3.29 20.59 17.27
N SER A 98 4.63 20.56 17.16
CA SER A 98 5.51 21.29 18.08
C SER A 98 5.35 22.81 18.06
N ASP A 99 4.83 23.37 16.95
CA ASP A 99 4.51 24.79 16.81
C ASP A 99 3.06 25.14 17.19
N GLY A 100 2.30 24.19 17.75
CA GLY A 100 0.94 24.39 18.24
C GLY A 100 -0.15 24.31 17.16
N PHE A 101 0.19 23.90 15.95
CA PHE A 101 -0.78 23.69 14.88
C PHE A 101 -1.59 22.40 15.13
N ARG A 102 -2.92 22.52 15.11
CA ARG A 102 -3.80 21.35 15.13
C ARG A 102 -3.85 20.75 13.73
N VAL A 103 -3.32 19.55 13.58
CA VAL A 103 -3.33 18.85 12.29
C VAL A 103 -4.77 18.48 11.93
N PRO A 104 -5.28 18.85 10.74
CA PRO A 104 -6.56 18.36 10.25
C PRO A 104 -6.58 16.83 10.25
N CYS A 105 -7.67 16.22 10.70
CA CYS A 105 -7.77 14.78 10.87
C CYS A 105 -8.93 14.20 10.07
N ILE A 106 -8.75 13.01 9.49
CA ILE A 106 -9.87 12.20 8.97
C ILE A 106 -9.94 10.84 9.66
N GLU A 107 -11.17 10.40 9.87
CA GLU A 107 -11.46 9.08 10.40
C GLU A 107 -11.92 8.13 9.27
N LEU A 108 -11.28 6.96 9.18
CA LEU A 108 -11.59 5.95 8.16
C LEU A 108 -12.47 4.79 8.66
N SER A 109 -12.73 4.66 9.97
CA SER A 109 -13.50 3.55 10.56
C SER A 109 -14.81 3.25 9.83
N ASN A 110 -15.57 4.31 9.53
CA ASN A 110 -16.90 4.27 8.94
C ASN A 110 -16.88 4.40 7.41
N ARG A 111 -15.69 4.42 6.80
CA ARG A 111 -15.51 4.63 5.35
C ARG A 111 -14.88 3.43 4.65
N VAL A 112 -14.47 2.41 5.39
CA VAL A 112 -13.87 1.19 4.84
C VAL A 112 -14.86 0.05 4.88
N ASP A 113 -14.96 -0.70 3.78
CA ASP A 113 -15.79 -1.89 3.67
C ASP A 113 -15.33 -2.97 4.66
N THR A 114 -16.23 -3.41 5.54
CA THR A 114 -15.97 -4.45 6.54
C THR A 114 -15.66 -5.79 5.89
N ASP A 115 -16.29 -6.11 4.75
CA ASP A 115 -16.04 -7.37 4.04
C ASP A 115 -14.61 -7.41 3.49
N MET A 116 -14.08 -6.26 3.07
CA MET A 116 -12.68 -6.14 2.64
C MET A 116 -11.73 -6.42 3.81
N LEU A 117 -12.00 -5.86 4.99
CA LEU A 117 -11.19 -6.09 6.19
C LEU A 117 -11.18 -7.56 6.62
N ASP A 118 -12.35 -8.22 6.56
CA ASP A 118 -12.45 -9.63 6.92
C ASP A 118 -11.77 -10.54 5.91
N ARG A 119 -11.87 -10.24 4.59
CA ARG A 119 -11.07 -10.92 3.56
C ARG A 119 -9.57 -10.76 3.80
N TYR A 120 -9.10 -9.54 4.12
CA TYR A 120 -7.70 -9.30 4.43
C TYR A 120 -7.24 -10.13 5.64
N ARG A 121 -8.01 -10.11 6.74
CA ARG A 121 -7.72 -10.91 7.93
C ARG A 121 -7.67 -12.39 7.61
N HIS A 122 -8.58 -12.89 6.78
CA HIS A 122 -8.59 -14.29 6.39
C HIS A 122 -7.31 -14.65 5.61
N LEU A 123 -6.91 -13.83 4.64
CA LEU A 123 -5.70 -14.05 3.85
C LEU A 123 -4.44 -14.00 4.72
N MET A 124 -4.28 -12.98 5.56
CA MET A 124 -3.06 -12.81 6.36
C MET A 124 -2.89 -13.86 7.47
N ASN A 125 -3.99 -14.39 7.99
CA ASN A 125 -3.95 -15.44 9.02
C ASN A 125 -3.96 -16.86 8.42
N ASN A 126 -4.08 -16.99 7.09
CA ASN A 126 -4.06 -18.30 6.45
C ASN A 126 -2.64 -18.88 6.42
N LYS A 127 -2.48 -20.12 6.86
CA LYS A 127 -1.20 -20.85 6.93
C LYS A 127 -0.88 -21.66 5.69
N GLU A 128 -1.77 -21.66 4.70
CA GLU A 128 -1.52 -22.28 3.41
C GLU A 128 -0.28 -21.68 2.72
N TRP A 129 0.40 -22.48 1.89
CA TRP A 129 1.58 -22.01 1.15
C TRP A 129 1.29 -20.78 0.29
N VAL A 130 0.07 -20.71 -0.27
CA VAL A 130 -0.48 -19.51 -0.90
C VAL A 130 -1.75 -19.12 -0.14
N PRO A 131 -1.84 -17.92 0.43
CA PRO A 131 -2.97 -17.50 1.28
C PRO A 131 -4.37 -17.68 0.66
N CYS A 132 -4.48 -17.57 -0.66
CA CYS A 132 -5.74 -17.74 -1.40
C CYS A 132 -5.88 -19.11 -2.09
N ALA A 133 -5.06 -20.11 -1.73
CA ALA A 133 -5.05 -21.42 -2.40
C ALA A 133 -6.43 -22.10 -2.41
N SER A 134 -7.17 -22.02 -1.30
CA SER A 134 -8.52 -22.58 -1.19
C SER A 134 -9.53 -21.93 -2.14
N SER A 135 -9.38 -20.62 -2.41
CA SER A 135 -10.23 -19.88 -3.35
C SER A 135 -10.02 -20.31 -4.81
N LEU A 136 -8.91 -20.98 -5.14
CA LEU A 136 -8.68 -21.49 -6.49
C LEU A 136 -9.75 -22.51 -6.91
N LEU A 137 -10.37 -23.21 -5.96
CA LEU A 137 -11.46 -24.15 -6.25
C LEU A 137 -12.77 -23.46 -6.64
N GLN A 138 -12.92 -22.18 -6.34
CA GLN A 138 -14.09 -21.36 -6.68
C GLN A 138 -14.01 -20.81 -8.11
N VAL A 139 -12.83 -20.84 -8.74
CA VAL A 139 -12.63 -20.40 -10.12
C VAL A 139 -13.07 -21.49 -11.08
N ASP A 140 -13.82 -21.11 -12.12
CA ASP A 140 -14.32 -22.03 -13.14
C ASP A 140 -13.18 -22.90 -13.72
N PRO A 141 -13.36 -24.24 -13.82
CA PRO A 141 -12.39 -25.14 -14.42
C PRO A 141 -11.84 -24.68 -15.77
N ILE A 142 -12.67 -24.08 -16.65
CA ILE A 142 -12.22 -23.65 -17.97
C ILE A 142 -11.21 -22.50 -17.87
N ILE A 143 -11.44 -21.55 -16.96
CA ILE A 143 -10.55 -20.42 -16.72
C ILE A 143 -9.23 -20.93 -16.16
N ARG A 144 -9.27 -21.84 -15.19
CA ARG A 144 -8.05 -22.42 -14.58
C ARG A 144 -7.20 -23.15 -15.60
N THR A 145 -7.81 -24.03 -16.41
CA THR A 145 -7.09 -24.79 -17.43
C THR A 145 -6.49 -23.85 -18.48
N SER A 146 -7.29 -22.92 -19.01
CA SER A 146 -6.82 -21.92 -19.97
C SER A 146 -5.62 -21.13 -19.45
N TRP A 147 -5.70 -20.64 -18.20
CA TRP A 147 -4.62 -19.87 -17.59
C TRP A 147 -3.35 -20.71 -17.40
N LEU A 148 -3.49 -21.94 -16.90
CA LEU A 148 -2.34 -22.83 -16.70
C LEU A 148 -1.64 -23.17 -18.01
N GLU A 149 -2.38 -23.43 -19.09
CA GLU A 149 -1.79 -23.68 -20.41
C GLU A 149 -1.06 -22.44 -20.94
N ARG A 150 -1.66 -21.25 -20.81
CA ARG A 150 -1.01 -19.99 -21.19
C ARG A 150 0.29 -19.75 -20.41
N MET A 151 0.26 -19.88 -19.08
CA MET A 151 1.44 -19.69 -18.24
C MET A 151 2.56 -20.71 -18.55
N LYS A 152 2.21 -21.96 -18.88
CA LYS A 152 3.19 -22.97 -19.31
C LYS A 152 3.89 -22.55 -20.61
N ALA A 153 3.12 -22.09 -21.60
CA ALA A 153 3.66 -21.62 -22.87
C ALA A 153 4.57 -20.40 -22.66
N GLU A 154 4.12 -19.38 -21.94
CA GLU A 154 4.93 -18.18 -21.63
C GLU A 154 6.22 -18.53 -20.88
N ARG A 155 6.15 -19.46 -19.92
CA ARG A 155 7.34 -19.93 -19.20
C ARG A 155 8.33 -20.64 -20.13
N LEU A 156 7.85 -21.44 -21.08
CA LEU A 156 8.69 -22.12 -22.06
C LEU A 156 9.33 -21.11 -23.01
N GLU A 157 8.58 -20.13 -23.48
CA GLU A 157 9.05 -19.02 -24.33
C GLU A 157 10.17 -18.25 -23.62
N HIS A 158 9.94 -17.78 -22.39
CA HIS A 158 10.95 -17.06 -21.60
C HIS A 158 12.20 -17.90 -21.35
N LYS A 159 12.05 -19.19 -21.03
CA LYS A 159 13.19 -20.09 -20.82
C LYS A 159 13.98 -20.30 -22.11
N THR A 160 13.28 -20.45 -23.23
CA THR A 160 13.91 -20.63 -24.55
C THR A 160 14.64 -19.38 -24.98
N GLU A 161 14.05 -18.20 -24.81
CA GLU A 161 14.69 -16.92 -25.12
C GLU A 161 15.97 -16.72 -24.29
N TYR A 162 15.93 -17.06 -23.00
CA TYR A 162 17.12 -17.03 -22.15
C TYR A 162 18.23 -17.96 -22.65
N VAL A 163 17.89 -19.20 -23.04
CA VAL A 163 18.84 -20.17 -23.59
C VAL A 163 19.46 -19.65 -24.90
N LEU A 164 18.64 -19.12 -25.81
CA LEU A 164 19.10 -18.62 -27.11
C LEU A 164 20.05 -17.42 -26.95
N LYS A 165 19.73 -16.47 -26.07
CA LYS A 165 20.64 -15.35 -25.74
C LYS A 165 21.97 -15.84 -25.16
N LEU A 166 21.93 -16.88 -24.32
CA LEU A 166 23.14 -17.47 -23.76
C LEU A 166 23.96 -18.22 -24.82
N LEU A 167 23.30 -18.90 -25.75
CA LEU A 167 23.93 -19.58 -26.87
C LEU A 167 24.69 -18.61 -27.78
N GLU A 168 24.08 -17.48 -28.13
CA GLU A 168 24.75 -16.41 -28.89
C GLU A 168 25.99 -15.88 -28.16
N ARG A 169 25.88 -15.63 -26.85
CA ARG A 169 27.02 -15.20 -26.02
C ARG A 169 28.15 -16.24 -25.97
N CYS A 170 27.80 -17.52 -26.00
CA CYS A 170 28.73 -18.64 -26.08
C CYS A 170 29.19 -18.94 -27.52
N LYS A 171 28.93 -18.05 -28.49
CA LYS A 171 29.29 -18.22 -29.90
C LYS A 171 28.78 -19.54 -30.49
N TYR A 172 27.55 -19.91 -30.14
CA TYR A 172 26.87 -21.13 -30.56
C TYR A 172 27.52 -22.45 -30.08
N ASN A 173 28.33 -22.41 -29.01
CA ASN A 173 28.83 -23.61 -28.34
C ASN A 173 27.83 -24.13 -27.30
N TRP A 174 27.14 -25.22 -27.64
CA TRP A 174 26.13 -25.85 -26.77
C TRP A 174 26.69 -26.43 -25.47
N GLU A 175 27.91 -26.96 -25.45
CA GLU A 175 28.53 -27.50 -24.23
C GLU A 175 28.80 -26.39 -23.22
N GLN A 176 29.33 -25.26 -23.70
CA GLN A 176 29.57 -24.08 -22.87
C GLN A 176 28.25 -23.46 -22.38
N THR A 177 27.24 -23.35 -23.24
CA THR A 177 25.90 -22.87 -22.86
C THR A 177 25.28 -23.77 -21.79
N PHE A 178 25.33 -25.08 -21.97
CA PHE A 178 24.84 -26.06 -21.00
C PHE A 178 25.55 -25.95 -19.65
N PHE A 179 26.90 -25.85 -19.66
CA PHE A 179 27.68 -25.64 -18.44
C PHE A 179 27.26 -24.37 -17.70
N VAL A 180 27.10 -23.24 -18.41
CA VAL A 180 26.68 -21.98 -17.78
C VAL A 180 25.25 -22.05 -17.24
N MET A 181 24.35 -22.81 -17.87
CA MET A 181 22.99 -23.02 -17.33
C MET A 181 22.97 -23.84 -16.05
N LEU A 182 23.85 -24.83 -15.91
CA LEU A 182 23.91 -25.69 -14.72
C LEU A 182 24.63 -25.03 -13.54
N ALA A 183 25.61 -24.15 -13.82
CA ALA A 183 26.47 -23.55 -12.80
C ALA A 183 25.88 -22.30 -12.13
N ARG A 184 24.61 -21.95 -12.43
CA ARG A 184 23.84 -20.87 -11.81
C ARG A 184 22.64 -21.45 -11.06
#